data_AF-A0A8T1F975-F1
#
_entry.id   AF-A0A8T1F975-F1
#
_cell.length_a   1.000
_cell.length_b   1.000
_cell.length_c   1.000
_cell.angle_alpha   90.00
_cell.angle_beta   90.00
_cell.angle_gamma   90.00
#
_symmetry.space_group_name_H-M   'P 1'
#
loop_
_entity.id
_entity.type
_entity.pdbx_description
1 polymer ?
#
loop_
_entity_poly.entity_id
_entity_poly.type
_entity_poly.pdbx_seq_one_letter_code
_entity_poly.pdbx_strand_id
1 'polypeptide(L)'
;MCSIRLNLVKRYTTADWWTRVISSRWPLAASTGIQDFNTSSEQLWLVSSLTQVATFFGKKRNTKLTLPSFQGSPLSSMRRSARLLVASSRSVKAVISGASTYGTSSPVLSASPAAISTPKSHVKTEKSNSDDWVSLCSTRELCCALTLESGQVFAWRRHPKHLATWLGVVGRRVFAVRERDDIVQFRCLHPSDLSAQEGVDELSHYFRLDIPADPLYERWMQPTDRMTEIISRLRGLRIVRQDPVECLFSFICSSNNNITRIQSMVDKLKATYGDLLYKEEDEEEQQSFYAFPSVDTLAVNCEEATLRALGFGYRAAFIVKTAKQLQELNGVSYLYRIRDGESVQQRVEKPESGEKAASYHAYQDELMVFAGVGRKVADCVALFSLEKLEAIPVDTHVWQIACRELDSTLSDRKSITPSVYRMVGDLFRTRFAPQAGWAHSVLFAGDLSAFKPDVPGGEEKPKAKQKSTKRKSKKASPKAATKRKTGATVA
;
A
#
# COMPACT_ATOMS: atom_id res chain seq x y z
N MET A 1 -1.71 -46.40 -44.51
CA MET A 1 -1.19 -47.40 -43.57
C MET A 1 -0.60 -46.68 -42.36
N CYS A 2 -1.09 -47.04 -41.16
CA CYS A 2 -0.60 -46.75 -39.79
C CYS A 2 -0.30 -45.31 -39.35
N SER A 3 -0.61 -44.85 -38.14
CA SER A 3 -1.49 -45.32 -37.06
C SER A 3 -1.60 -44.17 -36.04
N ILE A 4 -2.79 -44.01 -35.47
CA ILE A 4 -3.17 -43.07 -34.42
C ILE A 4 -2.60 -43.51 -33.07
N ARG A 5 -2.07 -42.57 -32.26
CA ARG A 5 -2.03 -42.71 -30.78
C ARG A 5 -2.41 -41.39 -30.10
N LEU A 6 -3.64 -41.37 -29.57
CA LEU A 6 -4.06 -40.53 -28.45
C LEU A 6 -3.26 -40.92 -27.20
N ASN A 7 -2.90 -39.94 -26.36
CA ASN A 7 -2.70 -40.20 -24.93
C ASN A 7 -3.09 -39.02 -24.04
N LEU A 8 -4.21 -39.25 -23.35
CA LEU A 8 -4.62 -38.84 -22.00
C LEU A 8 -4.15 -37.50 -21.41
N VAL A 9 -5.13 -36.60 -21.30
CA VAL A 9 -5.23 -35.53 -20.30
C VAL A 9 -5.34 -36.15 -18.91
N LYS A 10 -4.31 -35.98 -18.06
CA LYS A 10 -4.43 -36.20 -16.61
C LYS A 10 -5.19 -35.04 -15.98
N ARG A 11 -6.36 -35.32 -15.41
CA ARG A 11 -7.09 -34.42 -14.51
C ARG A 11 -6.36 -34.36 -13.18
N TYR A 12 -5.88 -33.19 -12.80
CA TYR A 12 -5.40 -32.93 -11.44
C TYR A 12 -6.60 -32.58 -10.54
N THR A 13 -6.77 -33.33 -9.45
CA THR A 13 -7.76 -33.07 -8.41
C THR A 13 -7.23 -32.03 -7.42
N THR A 14 -8.14 -31.28 -6.79
CA THR A 14 -7.93 -30.16 -5.84
C THR A 14 -6.99 -30.42 -4.64
N ALA A 15 -6.48 -31.63 -4.46
CA ALA A 15 -5.51 -31.99 -3.42
C ALA A 15 -4.06 -31.58 -3.77
N ASP A 16 -3.69 -31.50 -5.05
CA ASP A 16 -2.30 -31.19 -5.48
C ASP A 16 -1.91 -29.72 -5.30
N TRP A 17 -2.90 -28.84 -5.14
CA TRP A 17 -2.67 -27.41 -4.93
C TRP A 17 -2.24 -27.10 -3.49
N TRP A 18 -2.84 -27.77 -2.51
CA TRP A 18 -2.50 -27.58 -1.09
C TRP A 18 -1.09 -28.05 -0.77
N THR A 19 -0.65 -29.17 -1.34
CA THR A 19 0.71 -29.69 -1.14
C THR A 19 1.78 -28.74 -1.70
N ARG A 20 1.48 -28.03 -2.80
CA ARG A 20 2.38 -27.01 -3.40
C ARG A 20 2.40 -25.68 -2.65
N VAL A 21 1.30 -25.30 -2.01
CA VAL A 21 1.23 -24.07 -1.19
C VAL A 21 1.95 -24.27 0.15
N ILE A 22 1.94 -25.47 0.71
CA ILE A 22 2.64 -25.78 1.96
C ILE A 22 4.16 -25.93 1.70
N SER A 23 4.57 -26.58 0.60
CA SER A 23 6.00 -26.78 0.33
C SER A 23 6.75 -25.52 -0.13
N SER A 24 6.06 -24.43 -0.49
CA SER A 24 6.66 -23.16 -0.90
C SER A 24 6.88 -22.19 0.27
N ARG A 25 6.31 -22.48 1.45
CA ARG A 25 6.37 -21.61 2.64
C ARG A 25 7.37 -22.04 3.71
N TRP A 26 7.96 -23.23 3.62
CA TRP A 26 9.01 -23.72 4.52
C TRP A 26 10.02 -24.61 3.78
N PRO A 27 11.16 -24.08 3.31
CA PRO A 27 12.19 -24.89 2.69
C PRO A 27 13.22 -25.30 3.75
N LEU A 28 12.95 -26.35 4.53
CA LEU A 28 13.96 -27.11 5.30
C LEU A 28 13.28 -28.31 5.99
N ALA A 29 13.23 -29.45 5.28
CA ALA A 29 13.17 -30.80 5.88
C ALA A 29 13.11 -31.84 4.75
N ALA A 30 14.24 -32.05 4.07
CA ALA A 30 14.44 -33.22 3.22
C ALA A 30 15.91 -33.65 3.28
N SER A 31 16.34 -34.14 4.43
CA SER A 31 17.26 -35.28 4.55
C SER A 31 17.60 -35.52 6.02
N THR A 32 17.70 -36.80 6.37
CA THR A 32 17.96 -37.39 7.70
C THR A 32 16.75 -37.42 8.64
N GLY A 33 16.31 -38.65 8.92
CA GLY A 33 15.12 -38.94 9.71
C GLY A 33 15.40 -39.12 11.19
N ILE A 34 14.33 -39.55 11.86
CA ILE A 34 14.20 -40.04 13.25
C ILE A 34 13.51 -39.06 14.22
N GLN A 35 12.25 -39.44 14.48
CA GLN A 35 11.47 -39.52 15.73
C GLN A 35 11.02 -38.27 16.52
N ASP A 36 9.71 -38.36 16.82
CA ASP A 36 8.93 -37.82 17.93
C ASP A 36 8.72 -36.30 18.05
N PHE A 37 7.54 -35.86 17.57
CA PHE A 37 6.84 -34.72 18.14
C PHE A 37 5.38 -35.06 18.44
N ASN A 38 5.12 -35.18 19.75
CA ASN A 38 3.82 -35.08 20.37
C ASN A 38 3.63 -33.60 20.76
N THR A 39 2.57 -32.94 20.31
CA THR A 39 1.60 -32.23 21.16
C THR A 39 0.64 -31.34 20.37
N SER A 40 -0.54 -31.24 20.96
CA SER A 40 -1.81 -30.69 20.50
C SER A 40 -1.91 -29.16 20.57
N SER A 41 -2.15 -28.53 19.42
CA SER A 41 -2.75 -27.18 19.32
C SER A 41 -3.27 -26.87 17.91
N GLU A 42 -2.71 -27.52 16.86
CA GLU A 42 -3.10 -27.24 15.46
C GLU A 42 -4.40 -27.92 15.00
N GLN A 43 -4.86 -28.99 15.67
CA GLN A 43 -6.11 -29.66 15.26
C GLN A 43 -7.38 -28.93 15.71
N LEU A 44 -7.32 -28.09 16.73
CA LEU A 44 -8.49 -27.36 17.24
C LEU A 44 -8.88 -26.16 16.35
N TRP A 45 -7.93 -25.56 15.64
CA TRP A 45 -8.20 -24.42 14.76
C TRP A 45 -8.90 -24.84 13.46
N LEU A 46 -8.51 -25.98 12.89
CA LEU A 46 -9.11 -26.53 11.66
C LEU A 46 -10.59 -26.96 11.85
N VAL A 47 -10.94 -27.47 13.03
CA VAL A 47 -12.33 -27.89 13.35
C VAL A 47 -13.23 -26.67 13.59
N SER A 48 -12.71 -25.59 14.18
CA SER A 48 -13.45 -24.34 14.39
C SER A 48 -13.82 -23.66 13.07
N SER A 49 -12.87 -23.58 12.13
CA SER A 49 -13.05 -22.95 10.82
C SER A 49 -14.04 -23.68 9.92
N LEU A 50 -14.09 -25.02 9.98
CA LEU A 50 -15.06 -25.81 9.20
C LEU A 50 -16.50 -25.73 9.76
N THR A 51 -16.64 -25.50 11.06
CA THR A 51 -17.96 -25.35 11.71
C THR A 51 -18.60 -24.00 11.40
N GLN A 52 -17.81 -22.93 11.25
CA GLN A 52 -18.31 -21.61 10.85
C GLN A 52 -18.82 -21.59 9.40
N VAL A 53 -18.15 -22.29 8.48
CA VAL A 53 -18.57 -22.39 7.07
C VAL A 53 -19.91 -23.15 6.93
N ALA A 54 -20.12 -24.22 7.70
CA ALA A 54 -21.37 -24.97 7.68
C ALA A 54 -22.57 -24.16 8.22
N THR A 55 -22.33 -23.26 9.19
CA THR A 55 -23.38 -22.43 9.81
C THR A 55 -23.81 -21.28 8.89
N PHE A 56 -22.91 -20.79 8.03
CA PHE A 56 -23.19 -19.73 7.04
C PHE A 56 -24.10 -20.23 5.90
N PHE A 57 -23.94 -21.47 5.45
CA PHE A 57 -24.80 -22.07 4.41
C PHE A 57 -26.15 -22.60 4.93
N GLY A 58 -26.31 -22.76 6.25
CA GLY A 58 -27.55 -23.24 6.88
C GLY A 58 -28.65 -22.19 7.11
N LYS A 59 -28.36 -20.89 6.96
CA LYS A 59 -29.26 -19.80 7.41
C LYS A 59 -30.01 -19.01 6.32
N LYS A 60 -29.96 -19.40 5.05
CA LYS A 60 -30.86 -18.88 3.99
C LYS A 60 -31.79 -19.99 3.45
N ARG A 61 -32.82 -20.33 4.22
CA ARG A 61 -34.01 -21.06 3.74
C ARG A 61 -35.27 -20.45 4.36
N ASN A 62 -35.77 -19.37 3.78
CA ASN A 62 -37.20 -19.07 3.69
C ASN A 62 -37.41 -17.75 2.95
N THR A 63 -37.49 -17.83 1.62
CA THR A 63 -38.21 -16.85 0.80
C THR A 63 -38.68 -17.58 -0.46
N LYS A 64 -40.01 -17.69 -0.61
CA LYS A 64 -40.68 -18.24 -1.79
C LYS A 64 -40.47 -17.28 -2.96
N LEU A 65 -39.80 -17.74 -4.01
CA LEU A 65 -39.84 -17.13 -5.34
C LEU A 65 -40.19 -18.23 -6.33
N THR A 66 -41.36 -18.08 -6.93
CA THR A 66 -41.90 -18.90 -8.02
C THR A 66 -41.12 -18.63 -9.30
N LEU A 67 -40.61 -19.68 -9.95
CA LEU A 67 -40.12 -19.66 -11.33
C LEU A 67 -40.81 -20.79 -12.12
N PRO A 68 -41.21 -20.56 -13.38
CA PRO A 68 -41.65 -21.64 -14.25
C PRO A 68 -40.45 -22.33 -14.95
N SER A 69 -40.65 -23.64 -15.07
CA SER A 69 -39.95 -24.72 -15.79
C SER A 69 -39.06 -24.38 -16.99
N PHE A 70 -37.92 -25.08 -17.12
CA PHE A 70 -37.67 -25.97 -18.27
C PHE A 70 -36.61 -27.05 -17.93
N GLN A 71 -36.74 -28.18 -18.63
CA GLN A 71 -36.27 -29.54 -18.29
C GLN A 71 -34.80 -29.84 -18.62
N GLY A 72 -34.23 -30.83 -17.91
CA GLY A 72 -33.05 -31.61 -18.37
C GLY A 72 -32.14 -32.11 -17.24
N SER A 73 -32.36 -33.33 -16.73
CA SER A 73 -31.42 -34.09 -15.86
C SER A 73 -30.64 -35.14 -16.71
N PRO A 74 -29.58 -35.82 -16.21
CA PRO A 74 -29.71 -36.75 -15.08
C PRO A 74 -28.66 -36.56 -13.96
N LEU A 75 -29.19 -36.43 -12.74
CA LEU A 75 -28.55 -36.72 -11.47
C LEU A 75 -28.29 -38.23 -11.34
N SER A 76 -27.03 -38.67 -11.41
CA SER A 76 -26.66 -40.02 -10.94
C SER A 76 -25.29 -40.16 -10.27
N SER A 77 -24.40 -39.15 -10.27
CA SER A 77 -23.11 -39.28 -9.55
C SER A 77 -23.08 -38.65 -8.14
N MET A 78 -24.10 -37.89 -7.76
CA MET A 78 -24.07 -37.07 -6.53
C MET A 78 -24.74 -37.73 -5.30
N ARG A 79 -25.22 -38.98 -5.43
CA ARG A 79 -25.83 -39.73 -4.31
C ARG A 79 -24.90 -40.77 -3.65
N ARG A 80 -23.69 -41.00 -4.19
CA ARG A 80 -22.70 -41.91 -3.58
C ARG A 80 -21.74 -41.21 -2.62
N SER A 81 -21.43 -39.93 -2.81
CA SER A 81 -20.50 -39.19 -1.92
C SER A 81 -21.14 -38.70 -0.62
N ALA A 82 -22.47 -38.55 -0.56
CA ALA A 82 -23.17 -38.11 0.64
C ALA A 82 -23.42 -39.22 1.69
N ARG A 83 -23.26 -40.50 1.32
CA ARG A 83 -23.41 -41.64 2.26
C ARG A 83 -22.10 -42.02 2.98
N LEU A 84 -20.94 -41.57 2.49
CA LEU A 84 -19.64 -41.82 3.14
C LEU A 84 -19.27 -40.80 4.21
N LEU A 85 -19.88 -39.61 4.21
CA LEU A 85 -19.62 -38.55 5.21
C LEU A 85 -20.53 -38.60 6.45
N VAL A 86 -21.56 -39.45 6.46
CA VAL A 86 -22.46 -39.66 7.61
C VAL A 86 -22.11 -40.92 8.41
N ALA A 87 -21.23 -41.79 7.90
CA ALA A 87 -20.78 -42.98 8.61
C ALA A 87 -19.62 -42.73 9.60
N SER A 88 -18.89 -41.62 9.46
CA SER A 88 -17.68 -41.33 10.26
C SER A 88 -17.96 -40.53 11.54
N SER A 89 -19.20 -40.12 11.79
CA SER A 89 -19.59 -39.32 12.97
C SER A 89 -20.34 -40.11 14.04
N ARG A 90 -20.43 -41.44 13.91
CA ARG A 90 -21.06 -42.33 14.91
C ARG A 90 -20.11 -43.16 15.77
N SER A 91 -18.78 -43.02 15.63
CA SER A 91 -17.80 -43.80 16.42
C SER A 91 -17.04 -43.01 17.49
N VAL A 92 -17.51 -41.83 17.92
CA VAL A 92 -16.87 -41.07 19.03
C VAL A 92 -17.86 -40.77 20.17
N LYS A 93 -18.97 -41.52 20.24
CA LYS A 93 -19.96 -41.38 21.33
C LYS A 93 -20.40 -42.74 21.86
N ALA A 94 -19.43 -43.53 22.30
CA ALA A 94 -19.69 -44.79 23.00
C ALA A 94 -18.47 -45.24 23.82
N VAL A 95 -18.05 -44.49 24.84
CA VAL A 95 -17.44 -45.05 26.06
C VAL A 95 -17.66 -44.08 27.22
N ILE A 96 -18.79 -44.20 27.91
CA ILE A 96 -18.90 -43.90 29.35
C ILE A 96 -19.63 -45.10 29.95
N SER A 97 -18.96 -45.93 30.76
CA SER A 97 -19.50 -46.61 31.97
C SER A 97 -18.67 -47.82 32.43
N GLY A 98 -18.44 -47.90 33.76
CA GLY A 98 -17.99 -49.08 34.55
C GLY A 98 -16.47 -49.28 34.64
N ALA A 99 -15.80 -49.57 35.77
CA ALA A 99 -16.22 -49.88 37.15
C ALA A 99 -15.02 -49.72 38.13
N SER A 100 -15.37 -49.62 39.43
CA SER A 100 -14.65 -49.90 40.71
C SER A 100 -13.39 -50.81 40.65
N THR A 101 -12.38 -50.80 41.53
CA THR A 101 -12.23 -50.61 43.00
C THR A 101 -10.74 -50.46 43.33
N TYR A 102 -10.39 -49.75 44.41
CA TYR A 102 -9.50 -50.14 45.54
C TYR A 102 -8.98 -48.87 46.23
N GLY A 103 -9.29 -48.75 47.51
CA GLY A 103 -8.90 -47.62 48.35
C GLY A 103 -7.68 -47.90 49.22
N THR A 104 -7.17 -46.84 49.86
CA THR A 104 -6.73 -46.80 51.27
C THR A 104 -6.44 -45.35 51.70
N SER A 105 -7.15 -44.92 52.74
CA SER A 105 -6.76 -44.02 53.86
C SER A 105 -6.04 -42.66 53.63
N SER A 106 -6.82 -41.57 53.72
CA SER A 106 -6.90 -40.54 54.82
C SER A 106 -5.64 -40.03 55.58
N PRO A 107 -5.66 -38.83 56.25
CA PRO A 107 -6.60 -37.68 56.09
C PRO A 107 -6.02 -36.24 56.39
N VAL A 108 -6.93 -35.24 56.36
CA VAL A 108 -6.99 -33.91 57.06
C VAL A 108 -5.96 -32.82 56.64
N LEU A 109 -6.24 -31.51 56.45
CA LEU A 109 -7.09 -30.53 57.15
C LEU A 109 -7.58 -29.36 56.27
N SER A 110 -8.73 -28.85 56.68
CA SER A 110 -9.46 -27.66 56.25
C SER A 110 -8.76 -26.33 56.58
N ALA A 111 -9.05 -25.27 55.82
CA ALA A 111 -9.83 -24.12 56.30
C ALA A 111 -9.81 -22.95 55.29
N SER A 112 -11.00 -22.44 54.98
CA SER A 112 -11.24 -21.04 54.63
C SER A 112 -11.75 -20.36 55.93
N PRO A 113 -11.58 -19.05 56.16
CA PRO A 113 -12.61 -18.13 55.63
C PRO A 113 -12.18 -16.66 55.42
N ALA A 114 -13.16 -15.92 54.88
CA ALA A 114 -13.53 -14.54 55.22
C ALA A 114 -13.10 -13.40 54.26
N ALA A 115 -14.14 -12.84 53.66
CA ALA A 115 -14.20 -11.57 52.97
C ALA A 115 -14.16 -10.39 53.95
N ILE A 116 -13.50 -9.29 53.56
CA ILE A 116 -13.71 -7.95 54.09
C ILE A 116 -13.76 -6.95 52.92
N SER A 117 -14.73 -6.06 53.02
CA SER A 117 -15.16 -5.04 52.06
C SER A 117 -14.22 -3.85 51.89
N THR A 118 -14.30 -3.25 50.69
CA THR A 118 -13.70 -2.01 50.14
C THR A 118 -13.58 -0.78 51.06
N PRO A 119 -12.71 0.19 50.70
CA PRO A 119 -13.25 1.38 50.05
C PRO A 119 -12.49 1.87 48.80
N LYS A 120 -13.21 2.65 48.00
CA LYS A 120 -12.84 3.29 46.74
C LYS A 120 -11.78 4.39 46.93
N SER A 121 -11.21 4.77 45.78
CA SER A 121 -10.41 5.96 45.45
C SER A 121 -8.94 5.96 45.87
N HIS A 122 -8.09 5.55 44.92
CA HIS A 122 -7.03 6.43 44.43
C HIS A 122 -6.89 6.19 42.92
N VAL A 123 -7.17 7.24 42.14
CA VAL A 123 -6.72 7.35 40.76
C VAL A 123 -5.19 7.29 40.83
N LYS A 124 -4.62 6.11 40.56
CA LYS A 124 -3.22 6.01 40.19
C LYS A 124 -3.17 6.40 38.72
N THR A 125 -2.68 7.60 38.49
CA THR A 125 -1.94 7.96 37.28
C THR A 125 -1.04 6.79 36.93
N GLU A 126 -1.48 5.96 35.98
CA GLU A 126 -0.66 4.90 35.47
C GLU A 126 0.54 5.53 34.78
N LYS A 127 1.69 5.05 35.20
CA LYS A 127 3.01 5.48 34.79
C LYS A 127 3.06 5.57 33.27
N SER A 128 3.38 6.76 32.77
CA SER A 128 4.06 6.92 31.49
C SER A 128 5.30 6.02 31.53
N ASN A 129 5.18 4.81 30.95
CA ASN A 129 6.28 3.88 30.83
C ASN A 129 7.16 4.41 29.70
N SER A 130 8.21 5.14 30.06
CA SER A 130 9.16 5.73 29.10
C SER A 130 9.98 4.70 28.31
N ASP A 131 9.82 3.40 28.59
CA ASP A 131 10.66 2.30 28.09
C ASP A 131 9.97 1.29 27.14
N ASP A 132 8.73 1.50 26.72
CA ASP A 132 7.99 0.58 25.81
C ASP A 132 8.41 0.68 24.32
N TRP A 133 9.68 0.97 24.04
CA TRP A 133 10.20 1.03 22.67
C TRP A 133 10.66 -0.37 22.21
N VAL A 134 10.07 -0.85 21.13
CA VAL A 134 10.39 -2.14 20.52
C VAL A 134 11.41 -1.93 19.39
N SER A 135 12.49 -2.71 19.39
CA SER A 135 13.48 -2.69 18.30
C SER A 135 12.88 -3.26 17.01
N LEU A 136 13.08 -2.57 15.89
CA LEU A 136 12.62 -2.98 14.56
C LEU A 136 13.77 -3.51 13.70
N CYS A 137 14.79 -2.69 13.45
CA CYS A 137 15.94 -3.02 12.60
C CYS A 137 17.10 -2.05 12.83
N SER A 138 18.24 -2.26 12.14
CA SER A 138 19.35 -1.30 12.17
C SER A 138 19.06 -0.04 11.34
N THR A 139 19.59 1.11 11.76
CA THR A 139 19.57 2.38 10.99
C THR A 139 20.21 2.27 9.61
N ARG A 140 21.10 1.28 9.41
CA ARG A 140 21.70 0.98 8.11
C ARG A 140 20.68 0.36 7.13
N GLU A 141 19.72 -0.42 7.64
CA GLU A 141 18.63 -0.98 6.84
C GLU A 141 17.51 0.05 6.63
N LEU A 142 17.20 0.88 7.63
CA LEU A 142 16.14 1.89 7.54
C LEU A 142 16.61 3.21 8.16
N CYS A 143 16.68 4.25 7.34
CA CYS A 143 16.75 5.63 7.81
C CYS A 143 15.37 6.27 7.65
N CYS A 144 14.78 6.69 8.77
CA CYS A 144 13.45 7.28 8.86
C CYS A 144 13.39 8.59 8.09
N ALA A 145 14.34 9.50 8.28
CA ALA A 145 14.33 10.79 7.58
C ALA A 145 14.39 10.60 6.05
N LEU A 146 15.34 9.79 5.57
CA LEU A 146 15.51 9.52 4.14
C LEU A 146 14.29 8.82 3.52
N THR A 147 13.62 7.95 4.28
CA THR A 147 12.46 7.19 3.79
C THR A 147 11.17 8.00 3.86
N LEU A 148 10.94 8.74 4.95
CA LEU A 148 9.68 9.41 5.24
C LEU A 148 9.60 10.82 4.64
N GLU A 149 10.73 11.47 4.33
CA GLU A 149 10.77 12.80 3.70
C GLU A 149 11.06 12.76 2.18
N SER A 150 11.25 11.59 1.57
CA SER A 150 11.58 11.46 0.13
C SER A 150 10.42 11.75 -0.84
N GLY A 151 9.24 12.10 -0.31
CA GLY A 151 8.05 12.38 -1.13
C GLY A 151 7.33 11.13 -1.64
N GLN A 152 7.72 9.93 -1.17
CA GLN A 152 6.96 8.70 -1.43
C GLN A 152 5.72 8.58 -0.53
N VAL A 153 5.76 9.13 0.68
CA VAL A 153 4.68 9.07 1.70
C VAL A 153 4.35 10.46 2.20
N PHE A 154 3.11 10.63 2.68
CA PHE A 154 2.63 11.92 3.21
C PHE A 154 1.96 11.79 4.58
N ALA A 155 1.91 10.59 5.15
CA ALA A 155 1.20 10.27 6.40
C ALA A 155 2.06 10.37 7.69
N TRP A 156 3.34 10.71 7.58
CA TRP A 156 4.28 10.79 8.70
C TRP A 156 4.67 12.23 9.02
N ARG A 157 4.75 12.56 10.31
CA ARG A 157 5.16 13.88 10.83
C ARG A 157 6.30 13.72 11.82
N ARG A 158 7.22 14.67 11.87
CA ARG A 158 8.17 14.77 12.98
C ARG A 158 7.39 15.14 14.25
N HIS A 159 7.73 14.52 15.36
CA HIS A 159 7.18 14.89 16.65
C HIS A 159 7.65 16.32 16.99
N PRO A 160 6.78 17.22 17.49
CA PRO A 160 7.11 18.64 17.71
C PRO A 160 8.26 18.82 18.72
N LYS A 161 8.23 18.07 19.83
CA LYS A 161 9.25 18.14 20.90
C LYS A 161 10.43 17.17 20.73
N HIS A 162 10.24 16.04 20.03
CA HIS A 162 11.25 14.99 19.87
C HIS A 162 11.61 14.83 18.40
N LEU A 163 12.48 15.70 17.87
CA LEU A 163 12.76 15.80 16.43
C LEU A 163 13.31 14.53 15.75
N ALA A 164 13.83 13.58 16.53
CA ALA A 164 14.28 12.27 16.06
C ALA A 164 13.14 11.22 16.00
N THR A 165 11.93 11.59 16.45
CA THR A 165 10.74 10.74 16.48
C THR A 165 9.77 11.15 15.39
N TRP A 166 9.18 10.15 14.76
CA TRP A 166 8.22 10.25 13.68
C TRP A 166 6.91 9.64 14.12
N LEU A 167 5.81 10.35 13.90
CA LEU A 167 4.46 9.89 14.18
C LEU A 167 3.73 9.66 12.87
N GLY A 168 3.09 8.51 12.71
CA GLY A 168 2.39 8.21 11.46
C GLY A 168 1.33 7.13 11.59
N VAL A 169 0.50 7.08 10.56
CA VAL A 169 -0.58 6.09 10.45
C VAL A 169 -0.20 5.06 9.41
N VAL A 170 -0.24 3.78 9.78
CA VAL A 170 -0.06 2.64 8.89
C VAL A 170 -1.31 1.79 8.96
N GLY A 171 -2.05 1.70 7.85
CA GLY A 171 -3.39 1.13 7.82
C GLY A 171 -4.33 1.86 8.79
N ARG A 172 -4.71 1.19 9.88
CA ARG A 172 -5.53 1.76 10.96
C ARG A 172 -4.79 1.88 12.30
N ARG A 173 -3.47 1.76 12.28
CA ARG A 173 -2.62 1.81 13.47
C ARG A 173 -1.83 3.10 13.49
N VAL A 174 -1.59 3.64 14.68
CA VAL A 174 -0.75 4.83 14.88
C VAL A 174 0.54 4.40 15.53
N PHE A 175 1.66 4.77 14.92
CA PHE A 175 3.00 4.41 15.38
C PHE A 175 3.84 5.66 15.63
N ALA A 176 4.66 5.59 16.68
CA ALA A 176 5.83 6.41 16.83
C ALA A 176 7.07 5.59 16.42
N VAL A 177 7.96 6.15 15.61
CA VAL A 177 9.21 5.50 15.17
C VAL A 177 10.36 6.46 15.42
N ARG A 178 11.49 5.98 15.96
CA ARG A 178 12.67 6.81 16.20
C ARG A 178 13.96 6.04 15.90
N GLU A 179 15.03 6.78 15.71
CA GLU A 179 16.39 6.23 15.60
C GLU A 179 17.14 6.50 16.91
N ARG A 180 17.75 5.46 17.49
CA ARG A 180 18.57 5.55 18.69
C ARG A 180 19.59 4.42 18.71
N ASP A 181 20.85 4.73 19.01
CA ASP A 181 21.92 3.74 19.20
C ASP A 181 22.04 2.75 18.00
N ASP A 182 22.03 3.28 16.77
CA ASP A 182 22.06 2.54 15.49
C ASP A 182 20.90 1.56 15.24
N ILE A 183 19.81 1.73 16.01
CA ILE A 183 18.60 0.92 15.92
C ILE A 183 17.40 1.83 15.64
N VAL A 184 16.56 1.42 14.69
CA VAL A 184 15.21 1.94 14.53
C VAL A 184 14.32 1.23 15.55
N GLN A 185 13.67 2.02 16.39
CA GLN A 185 12.72 1.55 17.38
C GLN A 185 11.33 2.10 17.07
N PHE A 186 10.29 1.41 17.50
CA PHE A 186 8.92 1.90 17.40
C PHE A 186 8.12 1.69 18.68
N ARG A 187 7.01 2.40 18.76
CA ARG A 187 5.94 2.21 19.74
C ARG A 187 4.60 2.29 19.01
N CYS A 188 3.68 1.39 19.35
CA CYS A 188 2.29 1.52 18.92
C CYS A 188 1.55 2.47 19.87
N LEU A 189 0.95 3.53 19.32
CA LEU A 189 0.11 4.48 20.06
C LEU A 189 -1.38 4.10 19.94
N HIS A 190 -1.76 3.43 18.85
CA HIS A 190 -3.11 2.90 18.66
C HIS A 190 -3.14 1.68 17.73
N PRO A 191 -3.86 0.60 18.09
CA PRO A 191 -4.52 0.41 19.38
C PRO A 191 -3.48 0.16 20.48
N SER A 192 -3.80 0.52 21.73
CA SER A 192 -2.84 0.49 22.85
C SER A 192 -2.45 -0.93 23.27
N ASP A 193 -3.24 -1.93 22.91
CA ASP A 193 -3.07 -3.35 23.24
C ASP A 193 -2.39 -4.15 22.12
N LEU A 194 -1.87 -3.48 21.09
CA LEU A 194 -1.16 -4.15 20.01
C LEU A 194 0.08 -4.87 20.54
N SER A 195 0.24 -6.16 20.23
CA SER A 195 1.43 -6.90 20.66
C SER A 195 2.69 -6.40 19.92
N ALA A 196 3.85 -6.54 20.57
CA ALA A 196 5.14 -6.16 19.99
C ALA A 196 5.40 -6.86 18.64
N GLN A 197 5.07 -8.16 18.56
CA GLN A 197 5.26 -8.94 17.33
C GLN A 197 4.35 -8.46 16.19
N GLU A 198 3.08 -8.16 16.47
CA GLU A 198 2.18 -7.62 15.42
C GLU A 198 2.61 -6.24 14.94
N GLY A 199 3.22 -5.43 15.81
CA GLY A 199 3.84 -4.16 15.43
C GLY A 199 5.07 -4.36 14.55
N VAL A 200 5.93 -5.33 14.88
CA VAL A 200 7.09 -5.72 14.07
C VAL A 200 6.63 -6.19 12.70
N ASP A 201 5.64 -7.07 12.62
CA ASP A 201 5.14 -7.63 11.35
C ASP A 201 4.57 -6.53 10.44
N GLU A 202 3.75 -5.64 11.00
CA GLU A 202 3.13 -4.52 10.26
C GLU A 202 4.19 -3.54 9.72
N LEU A 203 5.12 -3.09 10.57
CA LEU A 203 6.15 -2.14 10.17
C LEU A 203 7.22 -2.78 9.27
N SER A 204 7.54 -4.07 9.49
CA SER A 204 8.43 -4.81 8.59
C SER A 204 7.81 -4.96 7.21
N HIS A 205 6.51 -5.22 7.14
CA HIS A 205 5.79 -5.24 5.86
C HIS A 205 5.79 -3.86 5.20
N TYR A 206 5.40 -2.81 5.94
CA TYR A 206 5.30 -1.44 5.45
C TYR A 206 6.65 -0.89 4.95
N PHE A 207 7.74 -1.12 5.66
CA PHE A 207 9.08 -0.66 5.27
C PHE A 207 9.84 -1.63 4.35
N ARG A 208 9.21 -2.75 3.94
CA ARG A 208 9.82 -3.79 3.10
C ARG A 208 11.11 -4.38 3.70
N LEU A 209 11.10 -4.68 5.00
CA LEU A 209 12.26 -5.25 5.70
C LEU A 209 12.52 -6.73 5.36
N ASP A 210 11.57 -7.38 4.67
CA ASP A 210 11.72 -8.72 4.09
C ASP A 210 12.71 -8.78 2.91
N ILE A 211 13.07 -7.63 2.32
CA ILE A 211 14.06 -7.53 1.24
C ILE A 211 15.30 -6.80 1.78
N PRO A 212 16.42 -7.45 2.11
CA PRO A 212 17.60 -6.75 2.62
C PRO A 212 18.06 -5.63 1.65
N ALA A 213 18.25 -4.41 2.16
CA ALA A 213 18.57 -3.27 1.30
C ALA A 213 20.04 -3.27 0.86
N ASP A 214 20.94 -3.72 1.74
CA ASP A 214 22.38 -3.72 1.49
C ASP A 214 22.81 -4.44 0.19
N PRO A 215 22.35 -5.68 -0.08
CA PRO A 215 22.65 -6.35 -1.35
C PRO A 215 22.14 -5.61 -2.59
N LEU A 216 21.04 -4.85 -2.46
CA LEU A 216 20.52 -4.05 -3.56
C LEU A 216 21.43 -2.85 -3.84
N TYR A 217 21.87 -2.14 -2.80
CA TYR A 217 22.81 -1.05 -2.93
C TYR A 217 24.12 -1.51 -3.59
N GLU A 218 24.70 -2.61 -3.10
CA GLU A 218 25.93 -3.18 -3.67
C GLU A 218 25.78 -3.52 -5.15
N ARG A 219 24.62 -4.07 -5.54
CA ARG A 219 24.30 -4.38 -6.94
C ARG A 219 24.18 -3.13 -7.82
N TRP A 220 23.68 -2.02 -7.28
CA TRP A 220 23.49 -0.79 -8.04
C TRP A 220 24.75 0.06 -8.17
N MET A 221 25.70 -0.08 -7.25
CA MET A 221 26.97 0.65 -7.27
C MET A 221 27.85 0.21 -8.45
N GLN A 222 28.51 1.17 -9.10
CA GLN A 222 29.58 0.94 -10.07
C GLN A 222 30.75 1.88 -9.77
N PRO A 223 32.00 1.50 -10.12
CA PRO A 223 33.15 2.35 -9.85
C PRO A 223 32.95 3.76 -10.40
N THR A 224 33.08 4.76 -9.52
CA THR A 224 33.06 6.20 -9.86
C THR A 224 31.75 6.76 -10.45
N ASP A 225 30.63 6.03 -10.36
CA ASP A 225 29.34 6.55 -10.80
C ASP A 225 28.60 7.37 -9.72
N ARG A 226 27.67 8.22 -10.16
CA ARG A 226 26.89 9.06 -9.25
C ARG A 226 26.04 8.26 -8.26
N MET A 227 25.53 7.10 -8.67
CA MET A 227 24.75 6.21 -7.80
C MET A 227 25.57 5.79 -6.57
N THR A 228 26.83 5.44 -6.76
CA THR A 228 27.77 5.06 -5.70
C THR A 228 28.02 6.19 -4.71
N GLU A 229 28.22 7.41 -5.22
CA GLU A 229 28.36 8.60 -4.35
C GLU A 229 27.08 8.82 -3.52
N ILE A 230 25.90 8.71 -4.13
CA ILE A 230 24.63 8.92 -3.46
C ILE A 230 24.38 7.83 -2.40
N ILE A 231 24.56 6.55 -2.74
CA ILE A 231 24.38 5.42 -1.82
C ILE A 231 25.26 5.58 -0.57
N SER A 232 26.50 6.08 -0.72
CA SER A 232 27.41 6.28 0.42
C SER A 232 26.86 7.25 1.48
N ARG A 233 25.93 8.13 1.10
CA ARG A 233 25.30 9.13 1.98
C ARG A 233 23.86 8.81 2.32
N LEU A 234 23.13 8.13 1.42
CA LEU A 234 21.69 7.89 1.54
C LEU A 234 21.33 6.43 1.86
N ARG A 235 22.25 5.72 2.49
CA ARG A 235 22.02 4.33 2.91
C ARG A 235 20.86 4.26 3.91
N GLY A 236 20.04 3.22 3.78
CA GLY A 236 18.84 3.04 4.59
C GLY A 236 17.58 3.70 4.01
N LEU A 237 17.65 4.39 2.86
CA LEU A 237 16.45 4.81 2.14
C LEU A 237 15.70 3.60 1.58
N ARG A 238 14.46 3.40 2.06
CA ARG A 238 13.60 2.30 1.61
C ARG A 238 12.46 2.76 0.72
N ILE A 239 11.93 1.83 -0.07
CA ILE A 239 10.62 1.98 -0.70
C ILE A 239 9.57 1.38 0.20
N VAL A 240 8.49 2.10 0.47
CA VAL A 240 7.42 1.60 1.34
C VAL A 240 6.40 0.72 0.59
N ARG A 241 5.58 -0.01 1.35
CA ARG A 241 4.32 -0.68 0.95
C ARG A 241 3.14 0.09 1.53
N GLN A 242 2.69 1.13 0.82
CA GLN A 242 1.50 1.88 1.21
C GLN A 242 0.22 1.10 0.94
N ASP A 243 -0.83 1.46 1.68
CA ASP A 243 -2.20 1.12 1.29
C ASP A 243 -2.50 1.68 -0.12
N PRO A 244 -3.01 0.86 -1.06
CA PRO A 244 -3.27 1.30 -2.42
C PRO A 244 -4.25 2.46 -2.55
N VAL A 245 -5.24 2.56 -1.66
CA VAL A 245 -6.25 3.62 -1.69
C VAL A 245 -5.62 4.93 -1.23
N GLU A 246 -4.96 4.93 -0.07
CA GLU A 246 -4.23 6.10 0.43
C GLU A 246 -3.18 6.57 -0.58
N CYS A 247 -2.43 5.65 -1.17
CA CYS A 247 -1.43 5.95 -2.19
C CYS A 247 -2.05 6.62 -3.43
N LEU A 248 -3.12 6.04 -4.00
CA LEU A 248 -3.81 6.57 -5.18
C LEU A 248 -4.28 8.01 -4.97
N PHE A 249 -5.03 8.27 -3.91
CA PHE A 249 -5.59 9.60 -3.65
C PHE A 249 -4.51 10.62 -3.26
N SER A 250 -3.47 10.18 -2.54
CA SER A 250 -2.31 11.03 -2.22
C SER A 250 -1.57 11.49 -3.48
N PHE A 251 -1.33 10.58 -4.43
CA PHE A 251 -0.62 10.96 -5.66
C PHE A 251 -1.50 11.73 -6.66
N ILE A 252 -2.82 11.59 -6.63
CA ILE A 252 -3.71 12.54 -7.32
C ILE A 252 -3.48 13.96 -6.79
N CYS A 253 -3.35 14.13 -5.47
CA CYS A 253 -3.02 15.42 -4.84
C CYS A 253 -1.63 15.96 -5.22
N SER A 254 -0.71 15.09 -5.65
CA SER A 254 0.69 15.44 -5.98
C SER A 254 0.91 16.13 -7.32
N SER A 255 0.00 15.94 -8.28
CA SER A 255 0.17 16.45 -9.65
C SER A 255 0.39 17.97 -9.66
N ASN A 256 1.53 18.46 -10.17
CA ASN A 256 1.89 19.91 -10.18
C ASN A 256 1.75 20.58 -8.79
N ASN A 257 2.43 20.02 -7.79
CA ASN A 257 2.34 20.46 -6.39
C ASN A 257 3.69 20.30 -5.67
N ASN A 258 3.79 20.73 -4.41
CA ASN A 258 4.97 20.51 -3.56
C ASN A 258 4.64 19.63 -2.35
N ILE A 259 5.64 18.97 -1.77
CA ILE A 259 5.48 17.96 -0.70
C ILE A 259 4.68 18.51 0.48
N THR A 260 5.01 19.69 0.99
CA THR A 260 4.33 20.31 2.14
C THR A 260 2.83 20.53 1.88
N ARG A 261 2.47 21.03 0.70
CA ARG A 261 1.07 21.23 0.35
C ARG A 261 0.34 19.91 0.13
N ILE A 262 1.01 18.89 -0.43
CA ILE A 262 0.42 17.55 -0.60
C ILE A 262 0.11 16.94 0.78
N GLN A 263 1.07 16.98 1.70
CA GLN A 263 0.89 16.56 3.10
C GLN A 263 -0.33 17.22 3.74
N SER A 264 -0.45 18.56 3.64
CA SER A 264 -1.61 19.28 4.16
C SER A 264 -2.93 18.87 3.50
N MET A 265 -2.94 18.60 2.19
CA MET A 265 -4.14 18.13 1.50
C MET A 265 -4.55 16.74 1.98
N VAL A 266 -3.59 15.82 2.11
CA VAL A 266 -3.86 14.46 2.63
C VAL A 266 -4.38 14.53 4.07
N ASP A 267 -3.77 15.33 4.94
CA ASP A 267 -4.24 15.51 6.33
C ASP A 267 -5.68 16.01 6.38
N LYS A 268 -6.01 17.03 5.58
CA LYS A 268 -7.37 17.56 5.50
C LYS A 268 -8.37 16.52 5.00
N LEU A 269 -7.96 15.68 4.04
CA LEU A 269 -8.81 14.59 3.55
C LEU A 269 -9.10 13.58 4.66
N LYS A 270 -8.06 13.17 5.40
CA LYS A 270 -8.16 12.22 6.53
C LYS A 270 -8.97 12.81 7.68
N ALA A 271 -8.75 14.07 8.04
CA ALA A 271 -9.50 14.74 9.11
C ALA A 271 -10.97 14.98 8.76
N THR A 272 -11.31 15.18 7.48
CA THR A 272 -12.69 15.46 7.05
C THR A 272 -13.52 14.19 6.90
N TYR A 273 -12.93 13.11 6.38
CA TYR A 273 -13.68 11.90 6.00
C TYR A 273 -13.18 10.62 6.65
N GLY A 274 -12.12 10.67 7.45
CA GLY A 274 -11.50 9.50 8.09
C GLY A 274 -11.89 9.38 9.55
N ASP A 275 -11.80 8.15 10.07
CA ASP A 275 -12.06 7.89 11.48
C ASP A 275 -10.91 8.44 12.34
N LEU A 276 -11.22 9.13 13.42
CA LEU A 276 -10.23 9.49 14.43
C LEU A 276 -9.72 8.21 15.11
N LEU A 277 -8.40 7.98 15.08
CA LEU A 277 -7.75 6.82 15.68
C LEU A 277 -7.10 7.15 17.02
N TYR A 278 -6.38 8.27 17.08
CA TYR A 278 -5.58 8.65 18.24
C TYR A 278 -5.53 10.16 18.41
N LYS A 279 -5.48 10.61 19.65
CA LYS A 279 -5.23 12.00 20.03
C LYS A 279 -4.04 12.00 20.97
N GLU A 280 -3.01 12.71 20.58
CA GLU A 280 -1.92 13.04 21.50
C GLU A 280 -2.32 14.32 22.24
N GLU A 281 -2.49 14.18 23.55
CA GLU A 281 -2.77 15.29 24.44
C GLU A 281 -1.44 15.74 25.06
N ASP A 282 -0.91 16.85 24.54
CA ASP A 282 0.15 17.61 25.19
C ASP A 282 -0.47 18.92 25.74
N GLU A 283 0.12 19.50 26.78
CA GLU A 283 -0.43 20.68 27.48
C GLU A 283 -0.53 21.92 26.57
N GLU A 284 0.21 21.94 25.45
CA GLU A 284 0.33 23.09 24.55
C GLU A 284 -0.17 22.82 23.12
N GLU A 285 -0.15 21.57 22.65
CA GLU A 285 -0.59 21.20 21.29
C GLU A 285 -1.38 19.88 21.30
N GLN A 286 -2.52 19.88 20.61
CA GLN A 286 -3.32 18.67 20.39
C GLN A 286 -3.09 18.15 18.97
N GLN A 287 -2.48 16.98 18.84
CA GLN A 287 -2.30 16.31 17.54
C GLN A 287 -3.31 15.17 17.39
N SER A 288 -4.11 15.20 16.32
CA SER A 288 -5.11 14.17 16.01
C SER A 288 -4.69 13.35 14.79
N PHE A 289 -4.78 12.03 14.91
CA PHE A 289 -4.44 11.07 13.87
C PHE A 289 -5.69 10.37 13.38
N TYR A 290 -5.91 10.41 12.07
CA TYR A 290 -7.09 9.85 11.42
C TYR A 290 -6.69 8.71 10.48
N ALA A 291 -7.53 7.69 10.36
CA ALA A 291 -7.43 6.68 9.32
C ALA A 291 -7.59 7.33 7.94
N PHE A 292 -7.04 6.69 6.90
CA PHE A 292 -7.44 7.08 5.55
C PHE A 292 -8.91 6.69 5.30
N PRO A 293 -9.74 7.57 4.70
CA PRO A 293 -11.15 7.28 4.45
C PRO A 293 -11.33 6.05 3.54
N SER A 294 -12.35 5.23 3.81
CA SER A 294 -12.68 4.12 2.91
C SER A 294 -13.17 4.62 1.54
N VAL A 295 -13.06 3.78 0.52
CA VAL A 295 -13.56 4.11 -0.84
C VAL A 295 -15.05 4.44 -0.80
N ASP A 296 -15.85 3.67 -0.04
CA ASP A 296 -17.29 3.94 0.11
C ASP A 296 -17.57 5.28 0.77
N THR A 297 -16.82 5.61 1.81
CA THR A 297 -16.95 6.91 2.49
C THR A 297 -16.64 8.06 1.53
N LEU A 298 -15.58 7.94 0.73
CA LEU A 298 -15.25 8.96 -0.27
C LEU A 298 -16.30 9.01 -1.38
N ALA A 299 -16.79 7.89 -1.88
CA ALA A 299 -17.73 7.87 -2.99
C ALA A 299 -19.09 8.46 -2.61
N VAL A 300 -19.54 8.26 -1.37
CA VAL A 300 -20.83 8.74 -0.86
C VAL A 300 -20.75 10.17 -0.32
N ASN A 301 -19.74 10.47 0.50
CA ASN A 301 -19.73 11.71 1.30
C ASN A 301 -18.80 12.79 0.74
N CYS A 302 -17.88 12.47 -0.18
CA CYS A 302 -16.90 13.43 -0.66
C CYS A 302 -17.49 14.35 -1.73
N GLU A 303 -17.67 15.61 -1.38
CA GLU A 303 -18.20 16.64 -2.27
C GLU A 303 -17.10 17.54 -2.84
N GLU A 304 -17.22 17.89 -4.13
CA GLU A 304 -16.23 18.73 -4.81
C GLU A 304 -16.16 20.12 -4.18
N ALA A 305 -17.30 20.70 -3.78
CA ALA A 305 -17.38 22.01 -3.15
C ALA A 305 -16.59 22.06 -1.83
N THR A 306 -16.76 21.03 -0.99
CA THR A 306 -16.03 20.88 0.28
C THR A 306 -14.52 20.80 0.04
N LEU A 307 -14.07 19.95 -0.90
CA LEU A 307 -12.64 19.86 -1.22
C LEU A 307 -12.07 21.16 -1.80
N ARG A 308 -12.85 21.90 -2.60
CA ARG A 308 -12.43 23.22 -3.10
C ARG A 308 -12.26 24.22 -1.95
N ALA A 309 -13.19 24.25 -0.99
CA ALA A 309 -13.07 25.07 0.21
C ALA A 309 -11.84 24.71 1.05
N LEU A 310 -11.47 23.41 1.09
CA LEU A 310 -10.26 22.93 1.77
C LEU A 310 -8.94 23.20 1.02
N GLY A 311 -9.00 23.75 -0.21
CA GLY A 311 -7.84 24.19 -0.97
C GLY A 311 -7.29 23.18 -1.99
N PHE A 312 -8.08 22.15 -2.36
CA PHE A 312 -7.65 21.13 -3.33
C PHE A 312 -7.58 21.67 -4.77
N GLY A 313 -8.26 22.78 -5.05
CA GLY A 313 -8.29 23.40 -6.37
C GLY A 313 -8.95 22.49 -7.42
N TYR A 314 -8.37 22.40 -8.62
CA TYR A 314 -8.91 21.56 -9.69
C TYR A 314 -8.89 20.06 -9.37
N ARG A 315 -8.04 19.62 -8.43
CA ARG A 315 -7.92 18.21 -8.02
C ARG A 315 -9.14 17.73 -7.25
N ALA A 316 -9.94 18.65 -6.69
CA ALA A 316 -11.20 18.31 -6.02
C ALA A 316 -12.10 17.44 -6.93
N ALA A 317 -12.26 17.83 -8.19
CA ALA A 317 -13.04 17.07 -9.16
C ALA A 317 -12.45 15.68 -9.45
N PHE A 318 -11.12 15.55 -9.41
CA PHE A 318 -10.44 14.27 -9.63
C PHE A 318 -10.66 13.32 -8.47
N ILE A 319 -10.53 13.79 -7.22
CA ILE A 319 -10.77 12.97 -6.02
C ILE A 319 -12.21 12.41 -6.03
N VAL A 320 -13.21 13.26 -6.24
CA VAL A 320 -14.62 12.83 -6.24
C VAL A 320 -14.91 11.83 -7.36
N LYS A 321 -14.42 12.10 -8.58
CA LYS A 321 -14.62 11.19 -9.72
C LYS A 321 -13.92 9.85 -9.51
N THR A 322 -12.67 9.87 -9.06
CA THR A 322 -11.89 8.65 -8.80
C THR A 322 -12.51 7.80 -7.70
N ALA A 323 -13.05 8.40 -6.64
CA ALA A 323 -13.77 7.66 -5.60
C ALA A 323 -14.97 6.88 -6.15
N LYS A 324 -15.79 7.52 -6.99
CA LYS A 324 -16.94 6.88 -7.65
C LYS A 324 -16.49 5.78 -8.62
N GLN A 325 -15.52 6.08 -9.49
CA GLN A 325 -14.97 5.10 -10.43
C GLN A 325 -14.40 3.88 -9.71
N LEU A 326 -13.64 4.09 -8.62
CA LEU A 326 -13.06 2.99 -7.86
C LEU A 326 -14.13 2.16 -7.17
N GLN A 327 -15.17 2.78 -6.62
CA GLN A 327 -16.32 2.06 -6.05
C GLN A 327 -17.03 1.20 -7.11
N GLU A 328 -17.31 1.75 -8.29
CA GLU A 328 -17.93 1.03 -9.43
C GLU A 328 -17.06 -0.15 -9.91
N LEU A 329 -15.74 -0.04 -9.77
CA LEU A 329 -14.77 -1.07 -10.13
C LEU A 329 -14.53 -2.11 -9.02
N ASN A 330 -15.41 -2.21 -8.02
CA ASN A 330 -15.31 -3.13 -6.88
C ASN A 330 -14.29 -2.69 -5.80
N GLY A 331 -14.13 -1.38 -5.62
CA GLY A 331 -13.37 -0.79 -4.53
C GLY A 331 -11.88 -1.17 -4.52
N VAL A 332 -11.32 -1.32 -3.31
CA VAL A 332 -9.90 -1.65 -3.12
C VAL A 332 -9.47 -2.95 -3.81
N SER A 333 -10.39 -3.91 -3.97
CA SER A 333 -10.11 -5.18 -4.66
C SER A 333 -9.64 -4.98 -6.11
N TYR A 334 -10.09 -3.91 -6.78
CA TYR A 334 -9.58 -3.55 -8.10
C TYR A 334 -8.08 -3.29 -8.11
N LEU A 335 -7.58 -2.58 -7.09
CA LEU A 335 -6.17 -2.22 -6.97
C LEU A 335 -5.32 -3.44 -6.57
N TYR A 336 -5.81 -4.29 -5.66
CA TYR A 336 -5.11 -5.53 -5.32
C TYR A 336 -5.02 -6.49 -6.52
N ARG A 337 -6.06 -6.55 -7.36
CA ARG A 337 -6.02 -7.32 -8.60
C ARG A 337 -4.89 -6.86 -9.53
N ILE A 338 -4.65 -5.54 -9.66
CA ILE A 338 -3.51 -4.99 -10.42
C ILE A 338 -2.17 -5.37 -9.76
N ARG A 339 -2.07 -5.25 -8.43
CA ARG A 339 -0.89 -5.66 -7.65
C ARG A 339 -0.53 -7.12 -7.91
N ASP A 340 -1.51 -8.00 -7.81
CA ASP A 340 -1.34 -9.45 -7.86
C ASP A 340 -1.20 -9.97 -9.31
N GLY A 341 -1.33 -9.08 -10.31
CA GLY A 341 -1.12 -9.41 -11.73
C GLY A 341 -2.29 -10.15 -12.36
N GLU A 342 -3.46 -10.11 -11.71
CA GLU A 342 -4.72 -10.65 -12.21
C GLU A 342 -5.35 -9.67 -13.21
N SER A 343 -4.62 -9.27 -14.25
CA SER A 343 -5.16 -8.40 -15.29
C SER A 343 -6.34 -9.10 -15.98
N VAL A 344 -7.37 -8.32 -16.33
CA VAL A 344 -8.46 -8.76 -17.22
C VAL A 344 -7.88 -8.89 -18.63
N GLN A 345 -7.09 -9.94 -18.86
CA GLN A 345 -6.74 -10.40 -20.20
C GLN A 345 -7.93 -11.19 -20.78
N GLN A 346 -9.06 -10.51 -20.92
CA GLN A 346 -9.95 -10.77 -22.04
C GLN A 346 -9.83 -9.56 -22.97
N ARG A 347 -9.33 -9.82 -24.20
CA ARG A 347 -9.17 -8.88 -25.34
C ARG A 347 -7.83 -8.15 -25.46
N VAL A 348 -6.76 -8.90 -25.68
CA VAL A 348 -5.85 -8.58 -26.79
C VAL A 348 -5.50 -9.91 -27.45
N GLU A 349 -6.05 -10.14 -28.65
CA GLU A 349 -5.56 -11.20 -29.54
C GLU A 349 -4.06 -10.99 -29.74
N LYS A 350 -3.29 -12.08 -29.72
CA LYS A 350 -1.84 -12.08 -29.91
C LYS A 350 -1.44 -11.11 -31.01
N PRO A 351 -0.52 -10.14 -30.79
CA PRO A 351 0.10 -9.46 -31.91
C PRO A 351 0.83 -10.51 -32.77
N GLU A 352 0.56 -10.50 -34.08
CA GLU A 352 1.15 -11.43 -35.07
C GLU A 352 2.67 -11.25 -35.26
N SER A 353 3.27 -10.24 -34.65
CA SER A 353 4.72 -10.03 -34.63
C SER A 353 5.32 -10.59 -33.34
N GLY A 354 6.24 -11.55 -33.46
CA GLY A 354 6.85 -12.36 -32.40
C GLY A 354 7.66 -11.65 -31.30
N GLU A 355 7.36 -10.40 -30.95
CA GLU A 355 7.92 -9.73 -29.78
C GLU A 355 7.00 -9.92 -28.58
N LYS A 356 7.28 -10.95 -27.76
CA LYS A 356 6.80 -11.00 -26.37
C LYS A 356 7.55 -9.95 -25.54
N ALA A 357 7.32 -8.66 -25.79
CA ALA A 357 7.55 -7.66 -24.77
C ALA A 357 6.36 -7.78 -23.81
N ALA A 358 6.55 -8.47 -22.67
CA ALA A 358 5.63 -8.32 -21.55
C ALA A 358 5.49 -6.80 -21.33
N SER A 359 4.29 -6.25 -21.52
CA SER A 359 4.09 -4.81 -21.39
C SER A 359 4.33 -4.44 -19.92
N TYR A 360 5.52 -3.92 -19.60
CA TYR A 360 5.93 -3.39 -18.28
C TYR A 360 5.06 -2.23 -17.77
N HIS A 361 3.89 -2.05 -18.39
CA HIS A 361 2.99 -0.92 -18.25
C HIS A 361 1.52 -1.35 -18.27
N ALA A 362 1.18 -2.64 -18.24
CA ALA A 362 -0.23 -3.06 -18.19
C ALA A 362 -1.01 -2.43 -17.02
N TYR A 363 -0.34 -2.25 -15.86
CA TYR A 363 -0.91 -1.53 -14.73
C TYR A 363 -1.16 -0.05 -15.02
N GLN A 364 -0.39 0.60 -15.91
CA GLN A 364 -0.60 2.00 -16.25
C GLN A 364 -1.94 2.18 -16.96
N ASP A 365 -2.27 1.30 -17.90
CA ASP A 365 -3.55 1.36 -18.62
C ASP A 365 -4.72 1.19 -17.65
N GLU A 366 -4.60 0.26 -16.69
CA GLU A 366 -5.63 0.01 -15.67
C GLU A 366 -5.78 1.15 -14.65
N LEU A 367 -4.70 1.90 -14.36
CA LEU A 367 -4.71 3.03 -13.42
C LEU A 367 -5.07 4.36 -14.08
N MET A 368 -4.71 4.57 -15.35
CA MET A 368 -4.97 5.82 -16.08
C MET A 368 -6.45 6.02 -16.44
N VAL A 369 -7.31 5.04 -16.16
CA VAL A 369 -8.78 5.21 -16.21
C VAL A 369 -9.29 6.21 -15.16
N PHE A 370 -8.55 6.38 -14.06
CA PHE A 370 -8.94 7.26 -12.96
C PHE A 370 -8.69 8.73 -13.28
N ALA A 371 -9.64 9.59 -12.90
CA ALA A 371 -9.52 11.02 -13.11
C ALA A 371 -8.27 11.60 -12.41
N GLY A 372 -7.48 12.37 -13.14
CA GLY A 372 -6.25 12.97 -12.63
C GLY A 372 -5.03 12.04 -12.57
N VAL A 373 -5.16 10.79 -13.03
CA VAL A 373 -4.06 9.82 -13.10
C VAL A 373 -3.47 9.79 -14.51
N GLY A 374 -2.26 10.33 -14.65
CA GLY A 374 -1.41 10.13 -15.83
C GLY A 374 -0.30 9.11 -15.54
N ARG A 375 0.57 8.84 -16.53
CA ARG A 375 1.68 7.86 -16.43
C ARG A 375 2.51 7.98 -15.16
N LYS A 376 2.95 9.20 -14.81
CA LYS A 376 3.73 9.44 -13.59
C LYS A 376 2.96 9.06 -12.33
N VAL A 377 1.70 9.44 -12.23
CA VAL A 377 0.86 9.11 -11.06
C VAL A 377 0.62 7.60 -11.01
N ALA A 378 0.33 6.97 -12.14
CA ALA A 378 0.18 5.51 -12.23
C ALA A 378 1.44 4.78 -11.76
N ASP A 379 2.62 5.22 -12.20
CA ASP A 379 3.90 4.62 -11.77
C ASP A 379 4.19 4.86 -10.28
N CYS A 380 3.85 6.03 -9.72
CA CYS A 380 3.96 6.25 -8.28
C CYS A 380 3.09 5.26 -7.50
N VAL A 381 1.82 5.09 -7.90
CA VAL A 381 0.90 4.15 -7.25
C VAL A 381 1.42 2.73 -7.39
N ALA A 382 1.88 2.35 -8.59
CA ALA A 382 2.40 1.03 -8.86
C ALA A 382 3.65 0.69 -8.01
N LEU A 383 4.61 1.61 -7.95
CA LEU A 383 5.85 1.45 -7.20
C LEU A 383 5.62 1.40 -5.69
N PHE A 384 4.81 2.31 -5.16
CA PHE A 384 4.70 2.51 -3.71
C PHE A 384 3.59 1.70 -3.04
N SER A 385 2.69 1.04 -3.80
CA SER A 385 1.57 0.28 -3.22
C SER A 385 1.19 -1.02 -3.94
N LEU A 386 1.60 -1.22 -5.20
CA LEU A 386 1.16 -2.37 -6.02
C LEU A 386 2.28 -3.35 -6.37
N GLU A 387 3.35 -3.39 -5.57
CA GLU A 387 4.49 -4.33 -5.72
C GLU A 387 5.19 -4.27 -7.09
N LYS A 388 5.01 -3.21 -7.89
CA LYS A 388 5.71 -3.04 -9.17
C LYS A 388 7.03 -2.31 -8.95
N LEU A 389 8.00 -3.00 -8.34
CA LEU A 389 9.30 -2.43 -7.95
C LEU A 389 10.19 -2.02 -9.13
N GLU A 390 9.77 -2.33 -10.36
CA GLU A 390 10.37 -1.91 -11.63
C GLU A 390 9.75 -0.62 -12.22
N ALA A 391 8.65 -0.12 -11.65
CA ALA A 391 7.97 1.08 -12.11
C ALA A 391 8.82 2.34 -11.88
N ILE A 392 8.88 3.23 -12.88
CA ILE A 392 9.74 4.43 -12.87
C ILE A 392 8.86 5.68 -13.07
N PRO A 393 8.49 6.39 -12.00
CA PRO A 393 7.70 7.62 -12.12
C PRO A 393 8.51 8.76 -12.77
N VAL A 394 8.41 8.94 -14.08
CA VAL A 394 9.19 9.95 -14.79
C VAL A 394 8.51 11.32 -14.72
N ASP A 395 9.15 12.25 -14.01
CA ASP A 395 8.86 13.69 -14.06
C ASP A 395 10.03 14.46 -14.68
N THR A 396 10.01 15.79 -14.57
CA THR A 396 11.08 16.65 -15.09
C THR A 396 12.41 16.44 -14.37
N HIS A 397 12.41 16.11 -13.08
CA HIS A 397 13.63 15.85 -12.31
C HIS A 397 14.23 14.50 -12.71
N VAL A 398 13.40 13.47 -12.81
CA VAL A 398 13.82 12.12 -13.22
C VAL A 398 14.32 12.10 -14.65
N TRP A 399 13.69 12.86 -15.56
CA TRP A 399 14.24 13.09 -16.89
C TRP A 399 15.65 13.69 -16.79
N GLN A 400 15.86 14.74 -16.00
CA GLN A 400 17.16 15.41 -15.89
C GLN A 400 18.24 14.47 -15.34
N ILE A 401 17.88 13.61 -14.39
CA ILE A 401 18.76 12.54 -13.90
C ILE A 401 19.10 11.59 -15.05
N ALA A 402 18.11 11.13 -15.83
CA ALA A 402 18.35 10.24 -16.96
C ALA A 402 19.29 10.85 -18.01
N CYS A 403 19.10 12.14 -18.35
CA CYS A 403 20.01 12.86 -19.24
C CYS A 403 21.45 12.91 -18.73
N ARG A 404 21.64 13.11 -17.42
CA ARG A 404 22.95 13.33 -16.84
C ARG A 404 23.70 12.02 -16.59
N GLU A 405 22.97 11.00 -16.12
CA GLU A 405 23.56 9.79 -15.54
C GLU A 405 23.42 8.55 -16.43
N LEU A 406 22.47 8.51 -17.37
CA LEU A 406 22.15 7.31 -18.14
C LEU A 406 22.37 7.49 -19.65
N ASP A 407 21.81 8.54 -20.24
CA ASP A 407 21.92 8.81 -21.68
C ASP A 407 21.82 10.32 -21.96
N SER A 408 22.96 10.94 -22.30
CA SER A 408 23.05 12.37 -22.59
C SER A 408 22.30 12.78 -23.86
N THR A 409 22.05 11.87 -24.81
CA THR A 409 21.31 12.19 -26.04
C THR A 409 19.85 12.53 -25.78
N LEU A 410 19.31 12.18 -24.60
CA LEU A 410 17.98 12.59 -24.17
C LEU A 410 17.84 14.11 -24.04
N SER A 411 18.93 14.87 -23.86
CA SER A 411 18.87 16.33 -23.78
C SER A 411 18.43 16.99 -25.10
N ASP A 412 18.57 16.28 -26.22
CA ASP A 412 18.15 16.77 -27.55
C ASP A 412 16.62 16.74 -27.72
N ARG A 413 15.91 16.05 -26.81
CA ARG A 413 14.45 15.93 -26.84
C ARG A 413 13.82 17.18 -26.20
N LYS A 414 12.78 17.72 -26.85
CA LYS A 414 12.11 18.96 -26.41
C LYS A 414 11.11 18.79 -25.27
N SER A 415 10.56 17.59 -25.07
CA SER A 415 9.48 17.34 -24.09
C SER A 415 9.27 15.87 -23.75
N ILE A 416 8.64 15.60 -22.61
CA ILE A 416 8.24 14.28 -22.10
C ILE A 416 7.04 13.71 -22.85
N THR A 417 7.27 13.33 -24.10
CA THR A 417 6.29 12.56 -24.88
C THR A 417 6.18 11.13 -24.33
N PRO A 418 5.10 10.39 -24.64
CA PRO A 418 4.95 9.00 -24.21
C PRO A 418 6.12 8.08 -24.62
N SER A 419 6.73 8.34 -25.78
CA SER A 419 7.89 7.57 -26.25
C SER A 419 9.14 7.87 -25.42
N VAL A 420 9.41 9.15 -25.13
CA VAL A 420 10.56 9.52 -24.29
C VAL A 420 10.35 9.06 -22.84
N TYR A 421 9.13 9.13 -22.32
CA TYR A 421 8.77 8.59 -21.00
C TYR A 421 9.16 7.10 -20.89
N ARG A 422 8.79 6.31 -21.91
CA ARG A 422 9.12 4.88 -21.96
C ARG A 422 10.63 4.65 -22.03
N MET A 423 11.31 5.37 -22.92
CA MET A 423 12.77 5.31 -23.09
C MET A 423 13.51 5.58 -21.78
N VAL A 424 13.12 6.64 -21.04
CA VAL A 424 13.69 6.93 -19.72
C VAL A 424 13.47 5.75 -18.77
N GLY A 425 12.24 5.23 -18.68
CA GLY A 425 11.95 4.07 -17.84
C GLY A 425 12.78 2.83 -18.19
N ASP A 426 12.99 2.57 -19.49
CA ASP A 426 13.76 1.43 -19.98
C ASP A 426 15.25 1.55 -19.65
N LEU A 427 15.82 2.77 -19.69
CA LEU A 427 17.19 3.03 -19.25
C LEU A 427 17.39 2.66 -17.77
N PHE A 428 16.48 3.12 -16.90
CA PHE A 428 16.52 2.77 -15.47
C PHE A 428 16.36 1.26 -15.25
N ARG A 429 15.39 0.62 -15.91
CA ARG A 429 15.18 -0.84 -15.80
C ARG A 429 16.39 -1.63 -16.27
N THR A 430 17.00 -1.23 -17.38
CA THR A 430 18.21 -1.87 -17.91
C THR A 430 19.37 -1.76 -16.92
N ARG A 431 19.57 -0.58 -16.32
CA ARG A 431 20.70 -0.32 -15.42
C ARG A 431 20.52 -0.90 -14.01
N PHE A 432 19.29 -0.97 -13.48
CA PHE A 432 19.03 -1.21 -12.06
C PHE A 432 18.11 -2.40 -11.75
N ALA A 433 17.87 -3.28 -12.73
CA ALA A 433 17.05 -4.47 -12.53
C ALA A 433 17.52 -5.36 -11.35
N PRO A 434 16.58 -6.04 -10.66
CA PRO A 434 15.13 -6.03 -10.93
C PRO A 434 14.35 -4.90 -10.22
N GLN A 435 14.84 -4.33 -9.11
CA GLN A 435 14.14 -3.28 -8.35
C GLN A 435 14.51 -1.86 -8.81
N ALA A 436 14.39 -1.60 -10.11
CA ALA A 436 14.82 -0.34 -10.70
C ALA A 436 14.09 0.90 -10.15
N GLY A 437 12.83 0.76 -9.71
CA GLY A 437 12.05 1.82 -9.07
C GLY A 437 12.60 2.23 -7.70
N TRP A 438 13.24 1.30 -6.99
CA TRP A 438 13.94 1.61 -5.75
C TRP A 438 15.22 2.39 -6.03
N ALA A 439 16.07 1.90 -6.95
CA ALA A 439 17.28 2.62 -7.34
C ALA A 439 16.97 4.04 -7.87
N HIS A 440 15.93 4.15 -8.68
CA HIS A 440 15.37 5.43 -9.12
C HIS A 440 15.08 6.37 -7.94
N SER A 441 14.44 5.87 -6.89
CA SER A 441 14.08 6.69 -5.73
C SER A 441 15.29 7.14 -4.91
N VAL A 442 16.35 6.33 -4.88
CA VAL A 442 17.64 6.71 -4.28
C VAL A 442 18.28 7.86 -5.07
N LEU A 443 18.34 7.75 -6.40
CA LEU A 443 18.86 8.81 -7.27
C LEU A 443 18.03 10.09 -7.16
N PHE A 444 16.70 9.95 -7.15
CA PHE A 444 15.79 11.08 -6.98
C PHE A 444 16.01 11.78 -5.64
N ALA A 445 16.13 11.03 -4.54
CA ALA A 445 16.42 11.59 -3.22
C ALA A 445 17.77 12.33 -3.19
N GLY A 446 18.80 11.81 -3.87
CA GLY A 446 20.09 12.48 -4.00
C GLY A 446 20.05 13.87 -4.68
N ASP A 447 19.00 14.16 -5.46
CA ASP A 447 18.80 15.46 -6.11
C ASP A 447 17.90 16.42 -5.30
N LEU A 448 17.17 15.93 -4.29
CA LEU A 448 16.35 16.76 -3.40
C LEU A 448 17.22 17.66 -2.52
N SER A 449 16.84 18.94 -2.41
CA SER A 449 17.57 19.91 -1.59
C SER A 449 17.62 19.51 -0.11
N ALA A 450 16.60 18.81 0.40
CA ALA A 450 16.53 18.35 1.78
C ALA A 450 17.63 17.33 2.14
N PHE A 451 18.23 16.68 1.14
CA PHE A 451 19.27 15.66 1.32
C PHE A 451 20.62 16.04 0.71
N LYS A 452 20.75 17.28 0.20
CA LYS A 452 22.05 17.83 -0.18
C LYS A 452 22.76 18.26 1.09
N PRO A 453 24.05 17.93 1.27
CA PRO A 453 24.80 18.45 2.41
C PRO A 453 24.82 19.99 2.32
N ASP A 454 24.64 20.65 3.47
CA ASP A 454 24.96 22.07 3.61
C ASP A 454 26.45 22.24 3.28
N VAL A 455 26.76 22.75 2.10
CA VAL A 455 28.14 23.13 1.77
C VAL A 455 28.39 24.49 2.40
N PRO A 456 29.29 24.62 3.40
CA PRO A 456 29.73 25.94 3.84
C PRO A 456 30.56 26.54 2.71
N GLY A 457 30.05 27.56 2.03
CA GLY A 457 30.83 28.36 1.07
C GLY A 457 30.64 28.07 -0.42
N GLY A 458 29.41 27.85 -0.89
CA GLY A 458 29.07 27.87 -2.32
C GLY A 458 28.48 29.21 -2.74
N GLU A 459 29.18 29.95 -3.61
CA GLU A 459 28.74 31.22 -4.20
C GLU A 459 27.28 31.17 -4.68
N GLU A 460 26.46 32.14 -4.24
CA GLU A 460 25.14 32.38 -4.81
C GLU A 460 25.28 32.64 -6.32
N LYS A 461 24.85 31.69 -7.14
CA LYS A 461 24.66 31.97 -8.58
C LYS A 461 23.67 33.14 -8.72
N PRO A 462 24.01 34.21 -9.46
CA PRO A 462 23.17 35.38 -9.55
C PRO A 462 21.83 35.02 -10.19
N LYS A 463 20.74 35.33 -9.47
CA LYS A 463 19.37 35.23 -9.96
C LYS A 463 19.25 35.99 -11.28
N ALA A 464 19.06 35.26 -12.38
CA ALA A 464 18.75 35.85 -13.67
C ALA A 464 17.44 36.64 -13.53
N LYS A 465 17.54 37.98 -13.60
CA LYS A 465 16.40 38.88 -13.63
C LYS A 465 15.51 38.51 -14.82
N GLN A 466 14.34 37.91 -14.54
CA GLN A 466 13.26 37.83 -15.51
C GLN A 466 12.87 39.27 -15.89
N LYS A 467 13.24 39.68 -17.12
CA LYS A 467 12.71 40.89 -17.76
C LYS A 467 11.21 40.73 -17.88
N SER A 468 10.46 41.50 -17.09
CA SER A 468 9.03 41.70 -17.26
C SER A 468 8.76 42.30 -18.65
N THR A 469 8.23 41.50 -19.57
CA THR A 469 7.64 41.99 -20.82
C THR A 469 6.35 42.74 -20.48
N LYS A 470 6.44 44.08 -20.49
CA LYS A 470 5.31 45.00 -20.45
C LYS A 470 4.35 44.65 -21.61
N ARG A 471 3.22 44.00 -21.29
CA ARG A 471 2.06 43.91 -22.21
C ARG A 471 1.52 45.31 -22.43
N LYS A 472 1.75 45.87 -23.63
CA LYS A 472 1.01 47.03 -24.13
C LYS A 472 -0.47 46.63 -24.27
N SER A 473 -1.31 47.19 -23.41
CA SER A 473 -2.77 47.16 -23.55
C SER A 473 -3.16 47.93 -24.82
N LYS A 474 -3.68 47.23 -25.84
CA LYS A 474 -4.46 47.84 -26.91
C LYS A 474 -5.78 48.32 -26.31
N LYS A 475 -5.97 49.64 -26.20
CA LYS A 475 -7.27 50.27 -25.97
C LYS A 475 -8.17 49.97 -27.16
N ALA A 476 -9.24 49.23 -26.92
CA ALA A 476 -10.40 49.20 -27.80
C ALA A 476 -11.24 50.46 -27.51
N SER A 477 -11.52 51.23 -28.56
CA SER A 477 -12.39 52.40 -28.54
C SER A 477 -13.87 51.97 -28.50
N PRO A 478 -14.74 52.67 -27.75
CA PRO A 478 -16.16 52.38 -27.76
C PRO A 478 -16.83 53.02 -28.99
N LYS A 479 -17.59 52.20 -29.73
CA LYS A 479 -18.51 52.66 -30.79
C LYS A 479 -19.72 53.33 -30.14
N ALA A 480 -19.90 54.63 -30.42
CA ALA A 480 -21.16 55.33 -30.23
C ALA A 480 -22.05 55.11 -31.46
N ALA A 481 -23.29 54.68 -31.24
CA ALA A 481 -24.36 54.77 -32.22
C ALA A 481 -25.11 56.09 -31.98
N THR A 482 -25.46 56.83 -33.03
CA THR A 482 -26.83 57.37 -33.30
C THR A 482 -26.85 58.30 -34.52
N LYS A 483 -27.73 57.93 -35.47
CA LYS A 483 -28.50 58.71 -36.47
C LYS A 483 -27.79 59.56 -37.55
N ARG A 484 -27.88 59.01 -38.77
CA ARG A 484 -28.06 59.76 -40.03
C ARG A 484 -29.33 60.63 -39.97
N LYS A 485 -29.19 61.92 -40.29
CA LYS A 485 -30.24 62.77 -40.84
C LYS A 485 -29.82 63.24 -42.24
N THR A 486 -30.82 63.36 -43.08
CA THR A 486 -30.91 63.71 -44.50
C THR A 486 -30.53 65.17 -44.83
N GLY A 487 -30.17 65.43 -46.09
CA GLY A 487 -30.09 66.75 -46.74
C GLY A 487 -28.71 67.00 -47.35
N ALA A 488 -28.45 66.80 -48.66
CA ALA A 488 -28.89 67.56 -49.83
C ALA A 488 -28.06 68.85 -50.10
N THR A 489 -27.37 68.83 -51.26
CA THR A 489 -27.23 69.95 -52.23
C THR A 489 -26.05 70.93 -52.12
N VAL A 490 -25.17 70.84 -53.15
CA VAL A 490 -24.53 71.90 -53.98
C VAL A 490 -23.60 72.93 -53.32
N ALA A 491 -22.32 72.91 -53.70
CA ALA A 491 -21.67 73.86 -54.64
C ALA A 491 -20.21 73.43 -54.84
#